data_AF-R7U5K7-F1
#
_entry.id   AF-R7U5K7-F1
#
_cell.length_a   1.000
_cell.length_b   1.000
_cell.length_c   1.000
_cell.angle_alpha   90.00
_cell.angle_beta   90.00
_cell.angle_gamma   90.00
#
_symmetry.space_group_name_H-M   'P 1'
#
loop_
_entity.id
_entity.type
_entity.pdbx_description
1 polymer ?
#
loop_
_entity_poly.entity_id
_entity_poly.type
_entity_poly.pdbx_seq_one_letter_code
_entity_poly.pdbx_strand_id
1 'polypeptide(L)'
;MWSLVRWLLLVWSLLTIYLVIALYRLTHHYTFADDTRTLGSSPPNTKPACSASLLREYFREHHRFPMEGHWDKGLNSFLPDICTFKITDPGTCFANKDVKHMLIMGDSNGSRFFEAFMNLFGRWGMSCTKHRGEHYSDNIPGKDYFSSGDKYLESIMVPGKRGCRTCGSAVMACNRRDGKQILFEYVALYSLSDRSLYLNGSLTGRNSPDDKHYFPDADNFAEFIWRVYYANDHPDFLIMFSPFNHEVMDNNVTQFRDVLSKFLSLIEERTQNKMKTYWLTTPIENIARKPVWWQDKTYEGMTSVEKVHLMNYMLYNILESRLLDPQSGVLGFFETFEITRPHPELSEDGVHLVSNYYNFISKSLIYTICQD
;
A
#
# COMPACT_ATOMS: atom_id res chain seq x y z
N MET A 1 36.44 -22.60 -14.73
CA MET A 1 35.62 -23.00 -13.56
C MET A 1 34.57 -21.95 -13.18
N TRP A 2 34.95 -20.69 -12.92
CA TRP A 2 34.01 -19.62 -12.53
C TRP A 2 32.90 -19.29 -13.54
N SER A 3 33.18 -19.38 -14.84
CA SER A 3 32.18 -19.17 -15.90
C SER A 3 31.07 -20.23 -15.89
N LEU A 4 31.43 -21.49 -15.62
CA LEU A 4 30.48 -22.62 -15.60
C LEU A 4 29.52 -22.51 -14.40
N VAL A 5 30.03 -22.11 -13.23
CA VAL A 5 29.21 -21.93 -12.01
C VAL A 5 28.20 -20.80 -12.19
N ARG A 6 28.60 -19.67 -12.78
CA ARG A 6 27.66 -18.57 -13.09
C ARG A 6 26.58 -18.99 -14.08
N TRP A 7 26.95 -19.74 -15.11
CA TRP A 7 25.99 -20.23 -16.10
C TRP A 7 24.98 -21.21 -15.48
N LEU A 8 25.44 -22.12 -14.62
CA LEU A 8 24.57 -23.06 -13.90
C LEU A 8 23.62 -22.34 -12.94
N LEU A 9 24.06 -21.32 -12.21
CA LEU A 9 23.20 -20.52 -11.32
C LEU A 9 22.12 -19.74 -12.09
N LEU A 10 22.47 -19.19 -13.25
CA LEU A 10 21.52 -18.52 -14.16
C LEU A 10 20.46 -19.50 -14.69
N VAL A 11 20.90 -20.68 -15.16
CA VAL A 11 19.99 -21.74 -15.65
C VAL A 11 19.07 -22.22 -14.54
N TRP A 12 19.59 -22.41 -13.32
CA TRP A 12 18.79 -22.84 -12.18
C TRP A 12 17.74 -21.80 -11.76
N SER A 13 18.10 -20.51 -11.80
CA SER A 13 17.19 -19.39 -11.53
C SER A 13 16.08 -19.28 -12.59
N LEU A 14 16.43 -19.44 -13.87
CA LEU A 14 15.45 -19.44 -14.96
C LEU A 14 14.51 -20.65 -14.89
N LEU A 15 15.03 -21.84 -14.52
CA LEU A 15 14.22 -23.04 -14.32
C LEU A 15 13.26 -22.89 -13.14
N THR A 16 13.69 -22.29 -12.02
CA THR A 16 12.79 -22.03 -10.89
C THR A 16 11.71 -21.02 -11.24
N ILE A 17 12.03 -19.95 -11.98
CA ILE A 17 11.03 -19.00 -12.48
C ILE A 17 10.04 -19.69 -13.41
N TYR A 18 10.53 -20.48 -14.37
CA TYR A 18 9.66 -21.21 -15.28
C TYR A 18 8.78 -22.22 -14.54
N LEU A 19 9.32 -22.93 -13.54
CA LEU A 19 8.56 -23.85 -12.71
C LEU A 19 7.50 -23.11 -11.88
N VAL A 20 7.81 -21.94 -11.32
CA VAL A 20 6.83 -21.11 -10.58
C VAL A 20 5.74 -20.61 -11.51
N ILE A 21 6.07 -20.12 -12.72
CA ILE A 21 5.08 -19.67 -13.71
C ILE A 21 4.25 -20.86 -14.21
N ALA A 22 4.86 -22.01 -14.47
CA ALA A 22 4.17 -23.21 -14.92
C ALA A 22 3.26 -23.78 -13.83
N LEU A 23 3.73 -23.86 -12.58
CA LEU A 23 2.92 -24.27 -11.44
C LEU A 23 1.81 -23.27 -11.17
N TYR A 24 2.06 -21.96 -11.29
CA TYR A 24 1.03 -20.93 -11.23
C TYR A 24 -0.02 -21.15 -12.32
N ARG A 25 0.38 -21.33 -13.59
CA ARG A 25 -0.54 -21.64 -14.70
C ARG A 25 -1.29 -22.97 -14.52
N LEU A 26 -0.66 -24.00 -13.94
CA LEU A 26 -1.28 -25.31 -13.71
C LEU A 26 -2.25 -25.29 -12.53
N THR A 27 -1.97 -24.51 -11.49
CA THR A 27 -2.86 -24.36 -10.31
C THR A 27 -3.92 -23.28 -10.49
N HIS A 28 -3.70 -22.33 -11.41
CA HIS A 28 -4.58 -21.19 -11.68
C HIS A 28 -5.11 -21.16 -13.11
N HIS A 29 -5.08 -22.28 -13.84
CA HIS A 29 -6.01 -22.52 -14.96
C HIS A 29 -7.42 -22.71 -14.37
N TYR A 30 -7.95 -21.65 -13.77
CA TYR A 30 -9.37 -21.53 -13.53
C TYR A 30 -10.01 -21.30 -14.90
N THR A 31 -10.64 -22.35 -15.41
CA THR A 31 -11.87 -22.16 -16.15
C THR A 31 -12.73 -21.17 -15.36
N PHE A 32 -13.27 -20.16 -16.04
CA PHE A 32 -14.34 -19.28 -15.55
C PHE A 32 -15.57 -20.14 -15.20
N ALA A 33 -15.48 -20.87 -14.10
CA ALA A 33 -16.58 -21.56 -13.49
C ALA A 33 -17.10 -20.62 -12.42
N ASP A 34 -18.36 -20.24 -12.61
CA ASP A 34 -19.20 -19.45 -11.73
C ASP A 34 -19.39 -20.23 -10.41
N ASP A 35 -18.34 -20.31 -9.58
CA ASP A 35 -18.39 -21.02 -8.30
C ASP A 35 -19.05 -20.11 -7.26
N THR A 36 -20.35 -19.90 -7.47
CA THR A 36 -21.29 -19.36 -6.50
C THR A 36 -21.52 -20.40 -5.40
N ARG A 37 -20.47 -20.74 -4.65
CA ARG A 37 -20.62 -21.42 -3.36
C ARG A 37 -21.27 -20.44 -2.39
N THR A 38 -22.59 -20.50 -2.35
CA THR A 38 -23.40 -19.97 -1.25
C THR A 38 -23.05 -20.72 0.02
N LEU A 39 -22.01 -20.26 0.71
CA LEU A 39 -21.77 -20.63 2.11
C LEU A 39 -22.97 -20.17 2.93
N GLY A 40 -23.56 -21.12 3.65
CA GLY A 40 -24.79 -20.95 4.39
C GLY A 40 -24.78 -19.68 5.26
N SER A 41 -25.82 -18.87 5.10
CA SER A 41 -26.06 -17.67 5.87
C SER A 41 -26.19 -18.00 7.35
N SER A 42 -25.10 -17.82 8.09
CA SER A 42 -25.17 -17.70 9.55
C SER A 42 -26.04 -16.48 9.90
N PRO A 43 -26.89 -16.56 10.93
CA PRO A 43 -27.80 -15.47 11.27
C PRO A 43 -27.05 -14.16 11.57
N PRO A 44 -27.65 -12.98 11.33
CA PRO A 44 -26.91 -11.72 11.15
C PRO A 44 -26.21 -11.14 12.39
N ASN A 45 -26.29 -11.80 13.56
CA ASN A 45 -25.88 -11.25 14.85
C ASN A 45 -24.81 -12.04 15.63
N THR A 46 -24.17 -13.07 15.03
CA THR A 46 -23.18 -13.90 15.74
C THR A 46 -21.74 -13.76 15.24
N LYS A 47 -21.48 -12.99 14.17
CA LYS A 47 -20.12 -12.83 13.65
C LYS A 47 -19.27 -11.95 14.58
N PRO A 48 -17.97 -12.28 14.78
CA PRO A 48 -17.05 -11.44 15.54
C PRO A 48 -16.86 -10.09 14.86
N ALA A 49 -16.37 -9.11 15.61
CA ALA A 49 -16.02 -7.81 15.05
C ALA A 49 -14.78 -7.95 14.14
N CYS A 50 -14.79 -7.31 12.97
CA CYS A 50 -13.60 -7.27 12.11
C CYS A 50 -12.48 -6.51 12.84
N SER A 51 -11.40 -7.21 13.19
CA SER A 51 -10.23 -6.69 13.92
C SER A 51 -8.95 -7.20 13.26
N ALA A 52 -7.82 -6.53 13.46
CA ALA A 52 -6.55 -6.98 12.90
C ALA A 52 -6.12 -8.32 13.52
N SER A 53 -6.47 -8.56 14.79
CA SER A 53 -6.29 -9.86 15.46
C SER A 53 -7.04 -10.99 14.75
N LEU A 54 -8.32 -10.77 14.39
CA LEU A 54 -9.12 -11.75 13.64
C LEU A 54 -8.57 -11.99 12.23
N LEU A 55 -8.17 -10.93 11.53
CA LEU A 55 -7.59 -11.06 10.18
C LEU A 55 -6.26 -11.83 10.20
N ARG A 56 -5.45 -11.63 11.26
CA ARG A 56 -4.22 -12.40 11.48
C ARG A 56 -4.51 -13.87 11.81
N GLU A 57 -5.54 -14.15 12.59
CA GLU A 57 -5.97 -15.52 12.87
C GLU A 57 -6.43 -16.24 11.60
N TYR A 58 -7.27 -15.59 10.80
CA TYR A 58 -7.66 -16.09 9.48
C TYR A 58 -6.43 -16.37 8.60
N PHE A 59 -5.48 -15.44 8.55
CA PHE A 59 -4.26 -15.63 7.77
C PHE A 59 -3.44 -16.82 8.27
N ARG A 60 -3.35 -17.03 9.58
CA ARG A 60 -2.66 -18.18 10.17
C ARG A 60 -3.31 -19.51 9.78
N GLU A 61 -4.63 -19.56 9.65
CA GLU A 61 -5.35 -20.78 9.27
C GLU A 61 -5.28 -21.04 7.76
N HIS A 62 -5.38 -19.99 6.94
CA HIS A 62 -5.60 -20.14 5.50
C HIS A 62 -4.38 -19.76 4.63
N HIS A 63 -3.34 -19.17 5.22
CA HIS A 63 -2.15 -18.66 4.51
C HIS A 63 -2.49 -17.69 3.36
N ARG A 64 -3.58 -16.94 3.49
CA ARG A 64 -4.04 -15.91 2.54
C ARG A 64 -4.91 -14.86 3.25
N PHE A 65 -5.05 -13.69 2.64
CA PHE A 65 -5.99 -12.68 3.12
C PHE A 65 -7.44 -13.11 2.87
N PRO A 66 -8.40 -12.69 3.72
CA PRO A 66 -9.79 -13.05 3.51
C PRO A 66 -10.34 -12.42 2.23
N MET A 67 -11.17 -13.19 1.53
CA MET A 67 -11.82 -12.76 0.29
C MET A 67 -13.30 -13.17 0.23
N GLU A 68 -13.76 -13.99 1.17
CA GLU A 68 -15.12 -14.49 1.23
C GLU A 68 -16.08 -13.42 1.75
N GLY A 69 -17.18 -13.27 1.03
CA GLY A 69 -18.22 -12.30 1.31
C GLY A 69 -18.97 -11.93 0.04
N HIS A 70 -19.77 -10.88 0.13
CA HIS A 70 -20.53 -10.39 -1.01
C HIS A 70 -20.69 -8.88 -0.94
N TRP A 71 -20.72 -8.22 -2.10
CA TRP A 71 -21.14 -6.83 -2.16
C TRP A 71 -22.66 -6.71 -1.95
N ASP A 72 -23.09 -5.60 -1.35
CA ASP A 72 -24.49 -5.23 -1.35
C ASP A 72 -24.98 -4.97 -2.79
N LYS A 73 -26.30 -5.00 -3.00
CA LYS A 73 -26.89 -4.86 -4.34
C LYS A 73 -26.47 -3.57 -5.09
N GLY A 74 -26.07 -2.53 -4.37
CA GLY A 74 -25.63 -1.26 -4.93
C GLY A 74 -24.10 -1.11 -5.03
N LEU A 75 -23.33 -2.13 -4.64
CA LEU A 75 -21.86 -2.10 -4.58
C LEU A 75 -21.30 -0.92 -3.77
N ASN A 76 -22.05 -0.52 -2.74
CA ASN A 76 -21.66 0.50 -1.78
C ASN A 76 -20.85 -0.09 -0.64
N SER A 77 -20.97 -1.40 -0.36
CA SER A 77 -20.29 -2.06 0.75
C SER A 77 -20.07 -3.54 0.50
N PHE A 78 -18.90 -4.04 0.87
CA PHE A 78 -18.61 -5.47 0.93
C PHE A 78 -18.94 -6.03 2.33
N LEU A 79 -19.61 -7.17 2.38
CA LEU A 79 -20.04 -7.83 3.60
C LEU A 79 -19.23 -9.12 3.75
N PRO A 80 -18.14 -9.12 4.54
CA PRO A 80 -17.30 -10.29 4.69
C PRO A 80 -18.04 -11.44 5.42
N ASP A 81 -17.70 -12.67 5.04
CA ASP A 81 -18.32 -13.83 5.67
C ASP A 81 -17.78 -14.08 7.08
N ILE A 82 -16.53 -13.72 7.33
CA ILE A 82 -15.82 -14.03 8.57
C ILE A 82 -16.12 -13.09 9.74
N CYS A 83 -16.64 -11.88 9.48
CA CYS A 83 -16.77 -10.85 10.51
C CYS A 83 -17.86 -9.82 10.20
N THR A 84 -18.10 -8.91 11.13
CA THR A 84 -18.96 -7.74 10.92
C THR A 84 -18.26 -6.47 11.39
N PHE A 85 -18.31 -5.43 10.58
CA PHE A 85 -17.76 -4.13 10.95
C PHE A 85 -18.64 -3.45 11.99
N LYS A 86 -18.13 -3.29 13.21
CA LYS A 86 -18.82 -2.53 14.25
C LYS A 86 -18.54 -1.05 14.07
N ILE A 87 -19.61 -0.27 14.10
CA ILE A 87 -19.52 1.19 14.03
C ILE A 87 -18.87 1.68 15.31
N THR A 88 -17.71 2.32 15.17
CA THR A 88 -17.00 2.99 16.27
C THR A 88 -16.84 4.47 15.92
N ASP A 89 -16.87 5.34 16.93
CA ASP A 89 -16.45 6.75 16.80
C ASP A 89 -14.91 6.82 16.67
N PRO A 90 -14.37 7.18 15.49
CA PRO A 90 -12.92 7.14 15.27
C PRO A 90 -12.19 8.17 16.12
N GLY A 91 -12.84 9.30 16.44
CA GLY A 91 -12.29 10.32 17.32
C GLY A 91 -11.97 9.77 18.72
N THR A 92 -12.87 8.99 19.30
CA THR A 92 -12.66 8.33 20.61
C THR A 92 -11.67 7.17 20.51
N CYS A 93 -11.81 6.32 19.48
CA CYS A 93 -10.89 5.21 19.24
C CYS A 93 -9.42 5.67 19.15
N PHE A 94 -9.16 6.68 18.33
CA PHE A 94 -7.81 7.20 18.16
C PHE A 94 -7.29 7.94 19.39
N ALA A 95 -8.17 8.52 20.21
CA ALA A 95 -7.81 9.03 21.54
C ALA A 95 -7.23 7.93 22.42
N ASN A 96 -7.96 6.82 22.52
CA ASN A 96 -7.64 5.71 23.41
C ASN A 96 -6.35 5.02 22.99
N LYS A 97 -6.02 5.11 21.70
CA LYS A 97 -4.79 4.57 21.11
C LYS A 97 -3.64 5.57 21.03
N ASP A 98 -3.83 6.80 21.53
CA ASP A 98 -2.89 7.92 21.44
C ASP A 98 -2.34 8.16 20.01
N VAL A 99 -3.21 8.00 18.99
CA VAL A 99 -2.83 8.20 17.60
C VAL A 99 -2.66 9.68 17.32
N LYS A 100 -1.49 10.07 16.83
CA LYS A 100 -1.10 11.43 16.49
C LYS A 100 -0.84 11.59 15.01
N HIS A 101 -0.31 10.57 14.35
CA HIS A 101 0.09 10.65 12.96
C HIS A 101 -0.20 9.34 12.21
N MET A 102 -0.98 9.42 11.14
CA MET A 102 -1.20 8.32 10.22
C MET A 102 -0.69 8.67 8.83
N LEU A 103 0.18 7.81 8.31
CA LEU A 103 0.76 7.90 6.99
C LEU A 103 0.03 6.96 6.03
N ILE A 104 -0.37 7.48 4.88
CA ILE A 104 -0.89 6.73 3.76
C ILE A 104 0.12 6.85 2.61
N MET A 105 0.58 5.72 2.09
CA MET A 105 1.51 5.68 0.95
C MET A 105 0.89 4.91 -0.21
N GLY A 106 1.11 5.40 -1.42
CA GLY A 106 0.68 4.72 -2.65
C GLY A 106 0.68 5.64 -3.85
N ASP A 107 0.18 5.11 -4.97
CA ASP A 107 0.04 5.82 -6.24
C ASP A 107 -1.28 6.62 -6.31
N SER A 108 -1.83 6.82 -7.52
CA SER A 108 -3.11 7.50 -7.70
C SER A 108 -4.27 6.81 -7.00
N ASN A 109 -4.22 5.49 -6.77
CA ASN A 109 -5.19 4.80 -5.91
C ASN A 109 -4.99 5.19 -4.44
N GLY A 110 -3.75 5.26 -3.97
CA GLY A 110 -3.41 5.77 -2.63
C GLY A 110 -3.96 7.17 -2.37
N SER A 111 -3.87 8.07 -3.35
CA SER A 111 -4.49 9.40 -3.29
C SER A 111 -6.01 9.35 -3.11
N ARG A 112 -6.70 8.48 -3.87
CA ARG A 112 -8.16 8.31 -3.76
C ARG A 112 -8.57 7.74 -2.40
N PHE A 113 -7.75 6.84 -1.83
CA PHE A 113 -7.94 6.38 -0.46
C PHE A 113 -7.77 7.52 0.53
N PHE A 114 -6.72 8.32 0.42
CA PHE A 114 -6.49 9.48 1.28
C PHE A 114 -7.67 10.47 1.25
N GLU A 115 -8.17 10.80 0.07
CA GLU A 115 -9.38 11.62 -0.09
C GLU A 115 -10.60 10.98 0.58
N ALA A 116 -10.78 9.66 0.43
CA ALA A 116 -11.84 8.92 1.12
C ALA A 116 -11.69 8.98 2.65
N PHE A 117 -10.49 8.84 3.20
CA PHE A 117 -10.22 9.04 4.63
C PHE A 117 -10.66 10.44 5.06
N MET A 118 -10.24 11.49 4.34
CA MET A 118 -10.57 12.88 4.69
C MET A 118 -12.08 13.15 4.66
N ASN A 119 -12.76 12.63 3.63
CA ASN A 119 -14.21 12.71 3.53
C ASN A 119 -14.92 12.00 4.69
N LEU A 120 -14.42 10.83 5.13
CA LEU A 120 -14.97 10.10 6.26
C LEU A 120 -14.81 10.85 7.58
N PHE A 121 -13.63 11.42 7.87
CA PHE A 121 -13.42 12.21 9.08
C PHE A 121 -14.27 13.48 9.12
N GLY A 122 -14.43 14.15 7.98
CA GLY A 122 -15.39 15.26 7.86
C GLY A 122 -16.81 14.83 8.23
N ARG A 123 -17.27 13.67 7.73
CA ARG A 123 -18.59 13.10 8.06
C ARG A 123 -18.73 12.69 9.53
N TRP A 124 -17.64 12.30 10.18
CA TRP A 124 -17.63 12.02 11.63
C TRP A 124 -17.52 13.29 12.50
N GLY A 125 -17.51 14.47 11.87
CA GLY A 125 -17.52 15.75 12.56
C GLY A 125 -16.13 16.20 13.03
N MET A 126 -15.06 15.67 12.46
CA MET A 126 -13.72 16.22 12.64
C MET A 126 -13.49 17.35 11.63
N SER A 127 -12.90 18.45 12.09
CA SER A 127 -12.54 19.57 11.22
C SER A 127 -11.13 19.33 10.67
N CYS A 128 -11.05 18.94 9.40
CA CYS A 128 -9.78 18.70 8.70
C CYS A 128 -9.38 19.90 7.84
N THR A 129 -8.17 20.41 8.03
CA THR A 129 -7.60 21.51 7.25
C THR A 129 -6.26 21.10 6.67
N LYS A 130 -5.97 21.53 5.44
CA LYS A 130 -4.66 21.31 4.83
C LYS A 130 -3.60 22.07 5.64
N HIS A 131 -2.69 21.31 6.25
CA HIS A 131 -1.59 21.85 7.04
C HIS A 131 -0.39 22.16 6.15
N ARG A 132 -0.04 21.21 5.27
CA ARG A 132 1.06 21.31 4.31
C ARG A 132 0.72 20.52 3.05
N GLY A 133 1.30 20.86 1.91
CA GLY A 133 1.26 20.00 0.73
C GLY A 133 2.26 20.43 -0.31
N GLU A 134 2.63 19.50 -1.18
CA GLU A 134 3.58 19.77 -2.26
C GLU A 134 3.05 20.89 -3.18
N HIS A 135 3.92 21.84 -3.54
CA HIS A 135 3.69 22.67 -4.70
C HIS A 135 4.07 21.88 -5.95
N TYR A 136 3.15 21.05 -6.39
CA TYR A 136 3.37 20.09 -7.46
C TYR A 136 3.31 20.79 -8.83
N SER A 137 4.46 20.92 -9.50
CA SER A 137 4.58 21.41 -10.88
C SER A 137 5.27 20.35 -11.75
N ASP A 138 4.73 20.09 -12.94
CA ASP A 138 5.35 19.23 -13.97
C ASP A 138 5.80 17.83 -13.52
N ASN A 139 5.11 17.27 -12.52
CA ASN A 139 5.45 15.99 -11.90
C ASN A 139 6.77 15.93 -11.17
N ILE A 140 7.22 17.06 -10.66
CA ILE A 140 8.44 17.15 -9.88
C ILE A 140 8.06 17.28 -8.40
N PRO A 141 8.57 16.41 -7.52
CA PRO A 141 8.31 16.53 -6.09
C PRO A 141 8.78 17.86 -5.53
N GLY A 142 7.97 18.46 -4.66
CA GLY A 142 8.26 19.75 -4.03
C GLY A 142 9.37 19.60 -2.99
N LYS A 143 10.58 20.11 -3.28
CA LYS A 143 11.71 20.02 -2.33
C LYS A 143 11.44 20.75 -1.02
N ASP A 144 10.71 21.86 -1.09
CA ASP A 144 10.28 22.66 0.06
C ASP A 144 9.37 21.87 1.01
N TYR A 145 8.50 21.03 0.46
CA TYR A 145 7.67 20.12 1.25
C TYR A 145 8.53 19.13 2.03
N PHE A 146 9.42 18.42 1.33
CA PHE A 146 10.22 17.32 1.90
C PHE A 146 11.41 17.80 2.73
N SER A 147 11.90 19.02 2.53
CA SER A 147 12.95 19.59 3.36
C SER A 147 12.42 20.12 4.69
N SER A 148 11.11 20.31 4.81
CA SER A 148 10.47 20.91 6.00
C SER A 148 11.11 22.23 6.43
N GLY A 149 11.63 23.01 5.46
CA GLY A 149 12.31 24.28 5.71
C GLY A 149 13.83 24.20 5.91
N ASP A 150 14.43 23.01 5.98
CA ASP A 150 15.89 22.85 6.01
C ASP A 150 16.51 23.20 4.66
N LYS A 151 17.20 24.36 4.62
CA LYS A 151 17.80 24.89 3.40
C LYS A 151 19.01 24.10 2.91
N TYR A 152 19.75 23.46 3.81
CA TYR A 152 20.87 22.62 3.39
C TYR A 152 20.34 21.33 2.76
N LEU A 153 19.38 20.67 3.41
CA LEU A 153 18.73 19.48 2.86
C LEU A 153 18.08 19.77 1.50
N GLU A 154 17.33 20.88 1.40
CA GLU A 154 16.72 21.32 0.13
C GLU A 154 17.75 21.51 -1.00
N SER A 155 18.98 21.93 -0.66
CA SER A 155 20.05 22.17 -1.63
C SER A 155 20.71 20.89 -2.15
N ILE A 156 20.71 19.80 -1.37
CA ILE A 156 21.34 18.52 -1.71
C ILE A 156 20.35 17.50 -2.29
N MET A 157 19.05 17.77 -2.19
CA MET A 157 18.00 17.01 -2.85
C MET A 157 18.07 17.14 -4.38
N VAL A 158 17.99 16.01 -5.06
CA VAL A 158 17.92 15.93 -6.52
C VAL A 158 16.51 15.49 -6.92
N PRO A 159 15.71 16.39 -7.52
CA PRO A 159 14.36 16.05 -7.94
C PRO A 159 14.36 15.45 -9.35
N GLY A 160 13.54 14.43 -9.55
CA GLY A 160 13.25 13.78 -10.83
C GLY A 160 11.76 13.88 -11.16
N LYS A 161 11.39 13.48 -12.39
CA LYS A 161 9.97 13.40 -12.78
C LYS A 161 9.33 12.14 -12.20
N ARG A 162 8.24 12.30 -11.48
CA ARG A 162 7.32 11.24 -11.04
C ARG A 162 6.39 10.85 -12.21
N GLY A 163 6.10 9.56 -12.35
CA GLY A 163 5.24 9.07 -13.44
C GLY A 163 3.75 9.38 -13.28
N CYS A 164 3.29 9.62 -12.05
CA CYS A 164 1.90 9.95 -11.74
C CYS A 164 1.68 11.46 -11.70
N ARG A 165 0.80 11.98 -12.55
CA ARG A 165 0.53 13.43 -12.70
C ARG A 165 -0.28 14.09 -11.60
N THR A 166 -1.00 13.30 -10.81
CA THR A 166 -1.94 13.80 -9.81
C THR A 166 -1.52 13.40 -8.40
N CYS A 167 -0.36 12.75 -8.26
CA CYS A 167 0.12 12.24 -6.98
C CYS A 167 1.00 13.28 -6.28
N GLY A 168 0.38 14.31 -5.69
CA GLY A 168 1.04 15.26 -4.80
C GLY A 168 0.83 14.87 -3.34
N SER A 169 1.90 14.89 -2.54
CA SER A 169 1.85 14.61 -1.11
C SER A 169 1.22 15.76 -0.34
N ALA A 170 0.53 15.45 0.75
CA ALA A 170 -0.16 16.43 1.58
C ALA A 170 -0.32 15.96 3.02
N VAL A 171 -0.26 16.93 3.95
CA VAL A 171 -0.60 16.76 5.36
C VAL A 171 -1.91 17.47 5.64
N MET A 172 -2.87 16.73 6.16
CA MET A 172 -4.14 17.22 6.66
C MET A 172 -4.14 17.11 8.18
N ALA A 173 -4.42 18.23 8.84
CA ALA A 173 -4.58 18.30 10.29
C ALA A 173 -6.07 18.21 10.61
N CYS A 174 -6.49 17.16 11.32
CA CYS A 174 -7.87 16.97 11.72
C CYS A 174 -8.05 17.13 13.22
N ASN A 175 -8.84 18.13 13.61
CA ASN A 175 -9.12 18.41 15.01
C ASN A 175 -10.25 17.51 15.54
N ARG A 176 -9.98 16.85 16.66
CA ARG A 176 -10.92 16.03 17.41
C ARG A 176 -11.77 16.92 18.32
N ARG A 177 -12.89 16.37 18.82
CA ARG A 177 -13.81 17.07 19.73
C ARG A 177 -13.16 17.44 21.08
N ASP A 178 -12.14 16.70 21.50
CA ASP A 178 -11.38 16.98 22.72
C ASP A 178 -10.27 18.03 22.54
N GLY A 179 -10.18 18.65 21.35
CA GLY A 179 -9.18 19.67 21.03
C GLY A 179 -7.82 19.11 20.62
N LYS A 180 -7.59 17.80 20.69
CA LYS A 180 -6.36 17.18 20.16
C LYS A 180 -6.42 17.08 18.63
N GLN A 181 -5.25 17.05 18.01
CA GLN A 181 -5.10 16.96 16.56
C GLN A 181 -4.52 15.61 16.16
N ILE A 182 -5.02 15.06 15.04
CA ILE A 182 -4.40 13.94 14.34
C ILE A 182 -3.91 14.46 13.00
N LEU A 183 -2.67 14.17 12.66
CA LEU A 183 -2.09 14.40 11.35
C LEU A 183 -2.35 13.20 10.45
N PHE A 184 -2.85 13.48 9.26
CA PHE A 184 -2.99 12.51 8.19
C PHE A 184 -2.10 12.96 7.05
N GLU A 185 -1.10 12.15 6.75
CA GLU A 185 -0.18 12.44 5.66
C GLU A 185 -0.38 11.44 4.54
N TYR A 186 -0.57 11.94 3.32
CA TYR A 186 -0.40 11.16 2.11
C TYR A 186 0.96 11.46 1.52
N VAL A 187 1.78 10.42 1.34
CA VAL A 187 3.03 10.49 0.59
C VAL A 187 2.88 9.71 -0.71
N ALA A 188 3.01 10.42 -1.82
CA ALA A 188 2.90 9.89 -3.17
C ALA A 188 4.08 8.95 -3.49
N LEU A 189 3.78 7.67 -3.73
CA LEU A 189 4.74 6.64 -4.08
C LEU A 189 4.34 6.00 -5.41
N TYR A 190 4.97 6.44 -6.50
CA TYR A 190 4.67 5.94 -7.84
C TYR A 190 5.10 4.48 -8.03
N SER A 191 6.31 4.14 -7.57
CA SER A 191 6.83 2.78 -7.48
C SER A 191 7.82 2.71 -6.30
N LEU A 192 8.08 1.52 -5.79
CA LEU A 192 9.00 1.25 -4.69
C LEU A 192 10.45 1.61 -5.04
N SER A 193 10.78 1.61 -6.33
CA SER A 193 12.07 2.02 -6.88
C SER A 193 12.06 3.44 -7.49
N ASP A 194 11.01 4.23 -7.23
CA ASP A 194 10.86 5.58 -7.77
C ASP A 194 12.07 6.46 -7.43
N ARG A 195 12.61 7.20 -8.39
CA ARG A 195 13.74 8.13 -8.21
C ARG A 195 13.31 9.58 -8.38
N SER A 196 12.04 9.88 -8.09
CA SER A 196 11.49 11.24 -8.17
C SER A 196 12.09 12.21 -7.15
N LEU A 197 12.64 11.73 -6.03
CA LEU A 197 13.47 12.54 -5.12
C LEU A 197 14.52 11.62 -4.48
N TYR A 198 15.78 12.05 -4.47
CA TYR A 198 16.88 11.34 -3.83
C TYR A 198 17.95 12.34 -3.39
N LEU A 199 18.95 11.90 -2.62
CA LEU A 199 20.05 12.78 -2.20
C LEU A 199 21.26 12.63 -3.12
N ASN A 200 21.94 13.74 -3.38
CA ASN A 200 23.21 13.69 -4.09
C ASN A 200 24.29 13.06 -3.21
N GLY A 201 24.61 11.79 -3.49
CA GLY A 201 25.63 10.98 -2.79
C GLY A 201 27.02 11.62 -2.65
N SER A 202 27.36 12.61 -3.50
CA SER A 202 28.63 13.34 -3.40
C SER A 202 28.63 14.44 -2.33
N LEU A 203 27.46 14.80 -1.80
CA LEU A 203 27.25 15.87 -0.82
C LEU A 203 26.79 15.32 0.54
N THR A 204 26.22 14.12 0.57
CA THR A 204 25.92 13.36 1.79
C THR A 204 27.20 12.77 2.40
N GLY A 205 27.19 12.49 3.71
CA GLY A 205 28.33 11.84 4.39
C GLY A 205 29.65 12.62 4.47
N ARG A 206 29.73 13.87 3.99
CA ARG A 206 30.92 14.73 4.19
C ARG A 206 31.11 15.15 5.63
N ASN A 207 30.05 15.09 6.42
CA ASN A 207 30.02 15.49 7.81
C ASN A 207 29.93 14.25 8.72
N SER A 208 30.42 14.35 9.96
CA SER A 208 30.26 13.29 10.97
C SER A 208 28.77 13.02 11.23
N PRO A 209 28.34 11.81 11.62
CA PRO A 209 26.98 11.54 12.09
C PRO A 209 26.50 12.48 13.22
N ASP A 210 27.43 13.09 13.95
CA ASP A 210 27.16 14.07 15.01
C ASP A 210 26.94 15.51 14.48
N ASP A 211 27.11 15.76 13.18
CA ASP A 211 26.86 17.05 12.55
C ASP A 211 25.37 17.22 12.26
N LYS A 212 24.83 18.40 12.58
CA LYS A 212 23.45 18.79 12.26
C LYS A 212 23.12 18.73 10.76
N HIS A 213 24.13 18.72 9.88
CA HIS A 213 23.96 18.59 8.44
C HIS A 213 24.38 17.22 7.90
N TYR A 214 24.42 16.19 8.76
CA TYR A 214 24.57 14.81 8.30
C TYR A 214 23.23 14.26 7.83
N PHE A 215 23.20 13.81 6.58
CA PHE A 215 22.09 13.05 6.01
C PHE A 215 22.60 11.72 5.48
N PRO A 216 21.94 10.60 5.81
CA PRO A 216 22.30 9.30 5.26
C PRO A 216 22.02 9.26 3.76
N ASP A 217 22.75 8.41 3.04
CA ASP A 217 22.52 8.20 1.61
C ASP A 217 21.11 7.65 1.35
N ALA A 218 20.49 8.18 0.30
CA ALA A 218 19.18 7.78 -0.19
C ALA A 218 19.17 7.85 -1.71
N ASP A 219 19.15 6.69 -2.36
CA ASP A 219 19.31 6.58 -3.83
C ASP A 219 17.98 6.61 -4.61
N ASN A 220 16.87 6.50 -3.88
CA ASN A 220 15.51 6.51 -4.38
C ASN A 220 14.55 7.19 -3.38
N PHE A 221 13.31 7.39 -3.80
CA PHE A 221 12.28 8.10 -3.06
C PHE A 221 11.92 7.38 -1.76
N ALA A 222 11.77 6.06 -1.79
CA ALA A 222 11.47 5.28 -0.59
C ALA A 222 12.58 5.40 0.48
N GLU A 223 13.85 5.28 0.08
CA GLU A 223 14.99 5.51 0.95
C GLU A 223 15.02 6.92 1.51
N PHE A 224 14.73 7.92 0.67
CA PHE A 224 14.65 9.31 1.11
C PHE A 224 13.56 9.48 2.18
N ILE A 225 12.35 8.95 1.94
CA ILE A 225 11.24 9.04 2.89
C ILE A 225 11.61 8.44 4.25
N TRP A 226 12.17 7.23 4.27
CA TRP A 226 12.40 6.52 5.54
C TRP A 226 13.72 6.84 6.23
N ARG A 227 14.79 7.18 5.48
CA ARG A 227 16.11 7.51 6.07
C ARG A 227 16.27 8.98 6.40
N VAL A 228 15.56 9.86 5.69
CA VAL A 228 15.76 11.31 5.78
C VAL A 228 14.51 11.99 6.32
N TYR A 229 13.37 11.84 5.65
CA TYR A 229 12.15 12.58 6.00
C TYR A 229 11.56 12.13 7.34
N TYR A 230 11.46 10.82 7.56
CA TYR A 230 11.02 10.23 8.82
C TYR A 230 12.17 9.72 9.70
N ALA A 231 13.36 10.35 9.63
CA ALA A 231 14.51 9.88 10.39
C ALA A 231 14.28 9.92 11.92
N ASN A 232 13.55 10.92 12.41
CA ASN A 232 13.42 11.22 13.85
C ASN A 232 11.96 11.25 14.36
N ASP A 233 10.98 11.22 13.46
CA ASP A 233 9.56 11.30 13.81
C ASP A 233 8.80 10.33 12.92
N HIS A 234 8.38 9.19 13.47
CA HIS A 234 7.69 8.15 12.71
C HIS A 234 6.18 8.28 12.91
N PRO A 235 5.37 7.98 11.88
CA PRO A 235 3.94 7.88 12.06
C PRO A 235 3.58 6.68 12.96
N ASP A 236 2.45 6.76 13.65
CA ASP A 236 1.93 5.66 14.47
C ASP A 236 1.43 4.50 13.59
N PHE A 237 0.86 4.86 12.43
CA PHE A 237 0.37 3.92 11.43
C PHE A 237 0.92 4.25 10.05
N LEU A 238 1.30 3.20 9.32
CA LEU A 238 1.45 3.22 7.87
C LEU A 238 0.31 2.40 7.25
N ILE A 239 -0.40 2.99 6.31
CA ILE A 239 -1.36 2.31 5.45
C ILE A 239 -0.77 2.30 4.05
N MET A 240 -0.37 1.12 3.60
CA MET A 240 0.32 0.93 2.34
C MET A 240 -0.65 0.43 1.27
N PHE A 241 -0.94 1.30 0.31
CA PHE A 241 -1.63 0.97 -0.92
C PHE A 241 -0.59 0.65 -1.99
N SER A 242 -0.42 -0.64 -2.22
CA SER A 242 0.57 -1.20 -3.13
C SER A 242 0.46 -0.58 -4.54
N PRO A 243 1.51 0.09 -5.08
CA PRO A 243 1.45 0.77 -6.37
C PRO A 243 1.65 -0.19 -7.55
N PHE A 244 1.05 -1.40 -7.50
CA PHE A 244 1.42 -2.49 -8.40
C PHE A 244 1.10 -2.23 -9.87
N ASN A 245 0.13 -1.36 -10.17
CA ASN A 245 -0.16 -0.96 -11.55
C ASN A 245 1.06 -0.30 -12.22
N HIS A 246 1.89 0.42 -11.45
CA HIS A 246 3.15 0.99 -11.92
C HIS A 246 4.30 -0.01 -11.83
N GLU A 247 4.36 -0.85 -10.79
CA GLU A 247 5.36 -1.92 -10.67
C GLU A 247 5.33 -2.89 -11.85
N VAL A 248 4.13 -3.21 -12.36
CA VAL A 248 3.93 -4.05 -13.55
C VAL A 248 4.74 -3.54 -14.75
N MET A 249 4.84 -2.22 -14.89
CA MET A 249 5.54 -1.54 -15.98
C MET A 249 7.04 -1.39 -15.71
N ASP A 250 7.41 -1.10 -14.46
CA ASP A 250 8.77 -0.71 -14.10
C ASP A 250 9.68 -1.90 -13.79
N ASN A 251 9.12 -2.99 -13.25
CA ASN A 251 9.88 -4.09 -12.69
C ASN A 251 9.48 -5.42 -13.30
N ASN A 252 10.46 -6.28 -13.56
CA ASN A 252 10.20 -7.69 -13.78
C ASN A 252 9.84 -8.39 -12.46
N VAL A 253 9.27 -9.59 -12.53
CA VAL A 253 8.86 -10.36 -11.34
C VAL A 253 9.96 -10.51 -10.29
N THR A 254 11.20 -10.80 -10.72
CA THR A 254 12.32 -11.01 -9.79
C THR A 254 12.75 -9.70 -9.15
N GLN A 255 12.84 -8.64 -9.94
CA GLN A 255 13.17 -7.28 -9.47
C GLN A 255 12.14 -6.79 -8.46
N PHE A 256 10.85 -6.99 -8.73
CA PHE A 256 9.78 -6.60 -7.81
C PHE A 256 9.93 -7.28 -6.45
N ARG A 257 10.19 -8.59 -6.42
CA ARG A 257 10.44 -9.32 -5.16
C ARG A 257 11.60 -8.70 -4.37
N ASP A 258 12.71 -8.41 -5.04
CA ASP A 258 13.90 -7.84 -4.41
C ASP A 258 13.63 -6.42 -3.87
N VAL A 259 12.95 -5.58 -4.66
CA VAL A 259 12.62 -4.21 -4.28
C VAL A 259 11.63 -4.18 -3.12
N LEU A 260 10.58 -5.02 -3.16
CA LEU A 260 9.61 -5.11 -2.07
C LEU A 260 10.26 -5.61 -0.77
N SER A 261 11.14 -6.62 -0.85
CA SER A 261 11.87 -7.12 0.32
C SER A 261 12.79 -6.05 0.94
N LYS A 262 13.48 -5.27 0.09
CA LYS A 262 14.31 -4.15 0.53
C LYS A 262 13.47 -3.04 1.16
N PHE A 263 12.34 -2.70 0.56
CA PHE A 263 11.42 -1.68 1.08
C PHE A 263 10.88 -2.05 2.45
N LEU A 264 10.48 -3.31 2.65
CA LEU A 264 10.05 -3.80 3.96
C LEU A 264 11.18 -3.74 5.00
N SER A 265 12.36 -4.21 4.64
CA SER A 265 13.53 -4.17 5.53
C SER A 265 13.88 -2.74 5.94
N LEU A 266 13.76 -1.78 5.01
CA LEU A 266 13.97 -0.36 5.27
C LEU A 266 12.97 0.19 6.28
N ILE A 267 11.68 -0.14 6.16
CA ILE A 267 10.65 0.28 7.12
C ILE A 267 10.94 -0.30 8.51
N GLU A 268 11.27 -1.58 8.60
CA GLU A 268 11.53 -2.28 9.87
C GLU A 268 12.78 -1.74 10.57
N GLU A 269 13.87 -1.55 9.83
CA GLU A 269 15.12 -0.97 10.33
C GLU A 269 14.86 0.39 10.98
N ARG A 270 14.03 1.23 10.34
CA ARG A 270 13.79 2.61 10.77
C ARG A 270 12.78 2.72 11.89
N THR A 271 11.70 1.94 11.83
CA THR A 271 10.61 2.04 12.82
C THR A 271 10.77 1.12 14.02
N GLN A 272 11.76 0.21 14.00
CA GLN A 272 12.01 -0.78 15.06
C GLN A 272 10.76 -1.56 15.46
N ASN A 273 9.88 -1.86 14.50
CA ASN A 273 8.59 -2.54 14.70
C ASN A 273 7.60 -1.84 15.63
N LYS A 274 7.83 -0.56 16.00
CA LYS A 274 6.91 0.22 16.84
C LYS A 274 5.70 0.74 16.05
N MET A 275 5.88 0.98 14.76
CA MET A 275 4.83 1.41 13.84
C MET A 275 3.96 0.23 13.41
N LYS A 276 2.65 0.42 13.40
CA LYS A 276 1.72 -0.57 12.82
C LYS A 276 1.59 -0.32 11.31
N THR A 277 1.74 -1.35 10.50
CA THR A 277 1.68 -1.26 9.04
C THR A 277 0.55 -2.12 8.50
N TYR A 278 -0.41 -1.52 7.79
CA TYR A 278 -1.47 -2.23 7.10
C TYR A 278 -1.14 -2.33 5.62
N TRP A 279 -1.06 -3.56 5.12
CA TRP A 279 -0.80 -3.84 3.71
C TRP A 279 -2.09 -4.22 3.02
N LEU A 280 -2.42 -3.44 1.97
CA LEU A 280 -3.55 -3.70 1.11
C LEU A 280 -3.01 -4.13 -0.25
N THR A 281 -3.64 -5.17 -0.79
CA THR A 281 -3.39 -5.60 -2.17
C THR A 281 -3.94 -4.59 -3.15
N THR A 282 -3.46 -4.68 -4.40
CA THR A 282 -4.01 -3.87 -5.49
C THR A 282 -5.28 -4.53 -6.02
N PRO A 283 -6.40 -3.80 -6.18
CA PRO A 283 -7.63 -4.36 -6.74
C PRO A 283 -7.46 -4.75 -8.21
N ILE A 284 -8.45 -5.45 -8.77
CA ILE A 284 -8.39 -5.85 -10.17
C ILE A 284 -8.45 -4.63 -11.11
N GLU A 285 -7.67 -4.69 -12.19
CA GLU A 285 -7.79 -3.75 -13.31
C GLU A 285 -8.83 -4.25 -14.32
N ASN A 286 -9.59 -3.34 -14.93
CA ASN A 286 -10.55 -3.69 -15.98
C ASN A 286 -9.98 -3.39 -17.37
N ILE A 287 -9.45 -4.42 -18.03
CA ILE A 287 -8.82 -4.32 -19.36
C ILE A 287 -9.73 -3.61 -20.36
N ALA A 288 -11.02 -3.93 -20.40
CA ALA A 288 -11.96 -3.37 -21.38
C ALA A 288 -12.18 -1.86 -21.21
N ARG A 289 -11.92 -1.30 -20.02
CA ARG A 289 -12.07 0.13 -19.73
C ARG A 289 -10.76 0.92 -19.82
N LYS A 290 -9.62 0.25 -19.95
CA LYS A 290 -8.32 0.93 -20.07
C LYS A 290 -8.24 1.77 -21.36
N PRO A 291 -7.36 2.78 -21.43
CA PRO A 291 -7.06 3.45 -22.68
C PRO A 291 -6.50 2.48 -23.74
N VAL A 292 -6.86 2.62 -25.02
CA VAL A 292 -6.45 1.74 -26.13
C VAL A 292 -4.95 1.48 -26.16
N TRP A 293 -4.12 2.49 -25.87
CA TRP A 293 -2.66 2.34 -25.86
C TRP A 293 -2.12 1.43 -24.73
N TRP A 294 -2.97 1.01 -23.79
CA TRP A 294 -2.65 0.14 -22.66
C TRP A 294 -3.45 -1.18 -22.65
N GLN A 295 -4.61 -1.27 -23.31
CA GLN A 295 -5.51 -2.44 -23.25
C GLN A 295 -4.80 -3.78 -23.54
N ASP A 296 -3.94 -3.83 -24.57
CA ASP A 296 -3.32 -5.08 -25.04
C ASP A 296 -1.82 -5.21 -24.67
N LYS A 297 -1.33 -4.36 -23.76
CA LYS A 297 0.09 -4.43 -23.36
C LYS A 297 0.34 -5.65 -22.47
N THR A 298 1.32 -6.44 -22.88
CA THR A 298 1.86 -7.54 -22.08
C THR A 298 3.21 -7.17 -21.47
N TYR A 299 3.46 -7.66 -20.27
CA TYR A 299 4.69 -7.48 -19.51
C TYR A 299 5.21 -8.87 -19.18
N GLU A 300 6.36 -9.25 -19.74
CA GLU A 300 6.92 -10.62 -19.61
C GLU A 300 5.94 -11.71 -20.11
N GLY A 301 5.17 -11.41 -21.15
CA GLY A 301 4.17 -12.35 -21.71
C GLY A 301 2.93 -12.55 -20.84
N MET A 302 2.73 -11.72 -19.81
CA MET A 302 1.50 -11.66 -19.00
C MET A 302 0.77 -10.35 -19.26
N THR A 303 -0.56 -10.36 -19.19
CA THR A 303 -1.35 -9.15 -19.08
C THR A 303 -1.03 -8.40 -17.78
N SER A 304 -1.40 -7.12 -17.73
CA SER A 304 -1.27 -6.33 -16.51
C SER A 304 -2.05 -6.93 -15.33
N VAL A 305 -3.28 -7.41 -15.55
CA VAL A 305 -4.10 -8.10 -14.55
C VAL A 305 -3.42 -9.35 -14.00
N GLU A 306 -2.89 -10.22 -14.87
CA GLU A 306 -2.17 -11.44 -14.44
C GLU A 306 -0.94 -11.11 -13.59
N LYS A 307 -0.21 -10.07 -13.98
CA LYS A 307 1.00 -9.65 -13.27
C LYS A 307 0.67 -8.97 -11.95
N VAL A 308 -0.39 -8.17 -11.85
CA VAL A 308 -0.90 -7.63 -10.57
C VAL A 308 -1.28 -8.76 -9.63
N HIS A 309 -2.02 -9.76 -10.10
CA HIS A 309 -2.39 -10.92 -9.28
C HIS A 309 -1.15 -11.66 -8.75
N LEU A 310 -0.17 -11.89 -9.60
CA LEU A 310 1.11 -12.49 -9.21
C LEU A 310 1.88 -11.63 -8.19
N MET A 311 1.88 -10.30 -8.33
CA MET A 311 2.51 -9.37 -7.40
C MET A 311 1.80 -9.34 -6.03
N ASN A 312 0.47 -9.38 -6.00
CA ASN A 312 -0.31 -9.58 -4.77
C ASN A 312 0.08 -10.89 -4.09
N TYR A 313 0.20 -11.98 -4.85
CA TYR A 313 0.67 -13.25 -4.30
C TYR A 313 2.09 -13.15 -3.72
N MET A 314 3.00 -12.43 -4.39
CA MET A 314 4.37 -12.22 -3.86
C MET A 314 4.37 -11.39 -2.59
N LEU A 315 3.52 -10.37 -2.50
CA LEU A 315 3.35 -9.58 -1.28
C LEU A 315 3.03 -10.50 -0.10
N TYR A 316 2.10 -11.43 -0.26
CA TYR A 316 1.76 -12.41 0.78
C TYR A 316 2.94 -13.23 1.22
N ASN A 317 3.66 -13.84 0.28
CA ASN A 317 4.79 -14.71 0.61
C ASN A 317 5.90 -13.95 1.34
N ILE A 318 6.15 -12.68 0.98
CA ILE A 318 7.19 -11.87 1.62
C ILE A 318 6.76 -11.44 3.02
N LEU A 319 5.47 -11.12 3.20
CA LEU A 319 4.91 -10.69 4.49
C LEU A 319 4.60 -11.87 5.43
N GLU A 320 4.48 -13.10 4.95
CA GLU A 320 3.95 -14.25 5.70
C GLU A 320 4.57 -14.40 7.09
N SER A 321 5.90 -14.47 7.17
CA SER A 321 6.61 -14.61 8.46
C SER A 321 6.26 -13.50 9.46
N ARG A 322 6.02 -12.27 8.99
CA ARG A 322 5.65 -11.11 9.80
C ARG A 322 4.17 -11.13 10.17
N LEU A 323 3.31 -11.54 9.25
CA LEU A 323 1.87 -11.68 9.50
C LEU A 323 1.59 -12.77 10.53
N LEU A 324 2.38 -13.84 10.54
CA LEU A 324 2.25 -14.94 11.50
C LEU A 324 2.84 -14.60 12.88
N ASP A 325 3.78 -13.66 12.96
CA ASP A 325 4.38 -13.21 14.21
C ASP A 325 3.42 -12.28 14.98
N PRO A 326 2.93 -12.68 16.18
CA PRO A 326 2.05 -11.84 16.98
C PRO A 326 2.71 -10.54 17.46
N GLN A 327 4.05 -10.49 17.54
CA GLN A 327 4.80 -9.29 17.94
C GLN A 327 5.07 -8.33 16.79
N SER A 328 4.87 -8.76 15.54
CA SER A 328 5.07 -7.89 14.39
C SER A 328 3.99 -6.81 14.32
N GLY A 329 4.42 -5.58 13.99
CA GLY A 329 3.53 -4.48 13.63
C GLY A 329 2.91 -4.62 12.23
N VAL A 330 3.29 -5.64 11.45
CA VAL A 330 2.77 -5.88 10.10
C VAL A 330 1.42 -6.58 10.15
N LEU A 331 0.44 -5.98 9.49
CA LEU A 331 -0.95 -6.39 9.46
C LEU A 331 -1.45 -6.48 8.02
N GLY A 332 -2.26 -7.49 7.77
CA GLY A 332 -2.97 -7.68 6.51
C GLY A 332 -4.36 -7.07 6.54
N PHE A 333 -4.95 -6.94 5.36
CA PHE A 333 -6.37 -6.60 5.22
C PHE A 333 -7.08 -7.64 4.34
N PHE A 334 -8.23 -7.30 3.77
CA PHE A 334 -8.90 -8.15 2.78
C PHE A 334 -8.11 -8.20 1.47
N GLU A 335 -8.21 -9.32 0.74
CA GLU A 335 -7.68 -9.45 -0.63
C GLU A 335 -8.56 -8.64 -1.58
N THR A 336 -8.16 -7.39 -1.81
CA THR A 336 -8.95 -6.45 -2.62
C THR A 336 -9.04 -6.84 -4.09
N PHE A 337 -8.08 -7.63 -4.61
CA PHE A 337 -8.14 -8.15 -5.98
C PHE A 337 -9.33 -9.08 -6.15
N GLU A 338 -9.48 -10.06 -5.26
CA GLU A 338 -10.52 -11.08 -5.35
C GLU A 338 -11.91 -10.51 -5.07
N ILE A 339 -12.05 -9.61 -4.08
CA ILE A 339 -13.36 -9.01 -3.80
C ILE A 339 -13.82 -8.08 -4.94
N THR A 340 -12.91 -7.55 -5.78
CA THR A 340 -13.26 -6.68 -6.90
C THR A 340 -13.34 -7.41 -8.24
N ARG A 341 -12.69 -8.57 -8.37
CA ARG A 341 -12.67 -9.41 -9.58
C ARG A 341 -14.04 -9.66 -10.23
N PRO A 342 -15.12 -10.03 -9.50
CA PRO A 342 -16.41 -10.30 -10.12
C PRO A 342 -17.21 -9.03 -10.51
N HIS A 343 -16.68 -7.83 -10.21
CA HIS A 343 -17.41 -6.57 -10.32
C HIS A 343 -16.72 -5.56 -11.26
N PRO A 344 -16.66 -5.83 -12.59
CA PRO A 344 -16.05 -4.91 -13.56
C PRO A 344 -16.68 -3.51 -13.57
N GLU A 345 -17.93 -3.37 -13.11
CA GLU A 345 -18.66 -2.13 -12.94
C GLU A 345 -18.09 -1.20 -11.87
N LEU A 346 -17.31 -1.72 -10.91
CA LEU A 346 -16.60 -0.90 -9.94
C LEU A 346 -15.48 -0.08 -10.58
N SER A 347 -15.02 -0.43 -11.78
CA SER A 347 -13.92 0.28 -12.45
C SER A 347 -14.38 1.56 -13.13
N GLU A 348 -13.72 2.68 -12.88
CA GLU A 348 -14.01 3.96 -13.55
C GLU A 348 -13.37 4.01 -14.94
N ASP A 349 -12.07 3.71 -15.03
CA ASP A 349 -11.23 3.92 -16.22
C ASP A 349 -10.28 2.76 -16.54
N GLY A 350 -10.55 1.59 -15.96
CA GLY A 350 -9.71 0.40 -16.11
C GLY A 350 -8.60 0.26 -15.08
N VAL A 351 -8.30 1.30 -14.29
CA VAL A 351 -7.26 1.27 -13.25
C VAL A 351 -7.81 1.72 -11.90
N HIS A 352 -8.57 2.81 -11.89
CA HIS A 352 -9.23 3.31 -10.70
C HIS A 352 -10.63 2.73 -10.54
N LEU A 353 -11.11 2.71 -9.30
CA LEU A 353 -12.45 2.28 -8.96
C LEU A 353 -13.38 3.46 -8.66
N VAL A 354 -14.68 3.21 -8.50
CA VAL A 354 -15.65 4.23 -8.12
C VAL A 354 -15.43 4.70 -6.67
N SER A 355 -15.84 5.94 -6.36
CA SER A 355 -15.66 6.55 -5.03
C SER A 355 -16.25 5.73 -3.87
N ASN A 356 -17.34 5.00 -4.11
CA ASN A 356 -17.96 4.13 -3.11
C ASN A 356 -17.02 3.01 -2.63
N TYR A 357 -16.21 2.44 -3.53
CA TYR A 357 -15.20 1.44 -3.17
C TYR A 357 -14.18 2.00 -2.18
N TYR A 358 -13.56 3.14 -2.51
CA TYR A 358 -12.54 3.76 -1.64
C TYR A 358 -13.13 4.17 -0.29
N ASN A 359 -14.33 4.75 -0.28
CA ASN A 359 -15.03 5.10 0.96
C ASN A 359 -15.31 3.87 1.82
N PHE A 360 -15.75 2.77 1.23
CA PHE A 360 -16.04 1.54 1.97
C PHE A 360 -14.77 0.91 2.56
N ILE A 361 -13.72 0.75 1.75
CA ILE A 361 -12.47 0.12 2.20
C ILE A 361 -11.78 0.99 3.26
N SER A 362 -11.68 2.31 3.08
CA SER A 362 -11.12 3.22 4.10
C SER A 362 -11.93 3.14 5.40
N LYS A 363 -13.26 3.16 5.33
CA LYS A 363 -14.12 3.04 6.51
C LYS A 363 -13.92 1.71 7.23
N SER A 364 -13.84 0.62 6.47
CA SER A 364 -13.63 -0.74 6.97
C SER A 364 -12.27 -0.90 7.65
N LEU A 365 -11.23 -0.27 7.09
CA LEU A 365 -9.90 -0.26 7.69
C LEU A 365 -9.89 0.52 9.02
N ILE A 366 -10.54 1.69 9.07
CA ILE A 366 -10.69 2.46 10.32
C ILE A 366 -11.42 1.64 11.38
N TYR A 367 -12.50 0.98 11.01
CA TYR A 367 -13.23 0.11 11.94
C TYR A 367 -12.38 -1.04 12.44
N THR A 368 -11.58 -1.66 11.56
CA THR A 368 -10.64 -2.72 11.91
C THR A 368 -9.58 -2.23 12.90
N ILE A 369 -8.95 -1.07 12.63
CA ILE A 369 -7.98 -0.42 13.53
C ILE A 369 -8.59 -0.17 14.91
N CYS A 370 -9.89 0.13 14.96
CA CYS A 370 -10.61 0.50 16.18
C CYS A 370 -11.25 -0.66 16.94
N GLN A 371 -11.09 -1.92 16.51
CA GLN A 371 -11.59 -3.09 17.24
C GLN A 371 -10.55 -3.75 18.15
N ASP A 372 -9.27 -3.71 17.75
CA ASP A 372 -8.16 -3.93 18.69
C ASP A 372 -7.93 -2.67 19.50
#